data_AF-A0A6G4WN56-F1
#
_entry.id   AF-A0A6G4WN56-F1
#
_cell.length_a   1.000
_cell.length_b   1.000
_cell.length_c   1.000
_cell.angle_alpha   90.00
_cell.angle_beta   90.00
_cell.angle_gamma   90.00
#
_symmetry.space_group_name_H-M   'P 1'
#
loop_
_entity.id
_entity.type
_entity.pdbx_description
1 polymer ?
#
loop_
_entity_poly.entity_id
_entity_poly.type
_entity_poly.pdbx_seq_one_letter_code
_entity_poly.pdbx_strand_id
1 'polypeptide(L)'
;MPILSNGSELTVWSEPDNPNPSPDAVLFSISETDGDVIGPIGAKPDFPFGGIDLASVDVFDGFFTITSFTHEGRTETWTTVETQVFDNEGNFIRTVSDQAAFLSAQIVSVNADSPDDITVTWIGANEYFGGENTQYGQHQIILEGGALQPDTFVNHAPIVADLDFSLSPGQSLDDVKFSAADADYDLLSFIVVDGPDNGTLALETRFDGNHYPFHQGQYGTSLHYHADFLSGNLFDYTPEAEFVGTDSFTVYATDGQGNSNVATITITVTPPAESIALTDAKDTVRYGSFDHAVLVAALGGNDRISGTPFDDTLDGGAGRDQLFGDAGADTIVGGAGADRIRGDTDDDILNGGAGRDRLAGGAGSDVFVFDALGPANHDSIEDFNSLDDVFRLDSTAFVGLAAGPLSAAAFVVARHSMDDSDHIIYDAETGDLRFDVDGAGGAAAVKFAAVDLGTLLTSDDFFVL
;
A
#
# COMPACT_ATOMS: atom_id res chain seq x y z
N MET A 1 1.61 -43.72 12.69
CA MET A 1 1.08 -44.03 11.36
C MET A 1 -0.33 -44.58 11.56
N PRO A 2 -1.37 -44.00 10.95
CA PRO A 2 -2.69 -44.60 10.97
C PRO A 2 -2.62 -45.95 10.24
N ILE A 3 -3.17 -46.99 10.86
CA ILE A 3 -3.29 -48.33 10.28
C ILE A 3 -4.72 -48.42 9.74
N LEU A 4 -4.86 -48.71 8.45
CA LEU A 4 -6.17 -48.90 7.83
C LEU A 4 -6.85 -50.15 8.41
N SER A 5 -8.18 -50.21 8.39
CA SER A 5 -8.92 -51.29 9.06
C SER A 5 -8.66 -52.71 8.51
N ASN A 6 -8.00 -52.82 7.36
CA ASN A 6 -7.55 -54.07 6.73
C ASN A 6 -6.11 -54.48 7.10
N GLY A 7 -5.40 -53.68 7.91
CA GLY A 7 -4.02 -53.94 8.31
C GLY A 7 -2.95 -53.34 7.38
N SER A 8 -3.34 -52.63 6.32
CA SER A 8 -2.41 -51.90 5.45
C SER A 8 -1.87 -50.64 6.13
N GLU A 9 -0.62 -50.28 5.81
CA GLU A 9 0.08 -49.14 6.40
C GLU A 9 0.11 -47.95 5.43
N LEU A 10 -0.45 -46.82 5.85
CA LEU A 10 -0.28 -45.54 5.19
C LEU A 10 1.07 -44.95 5.60
N THR A 11 2.00 -44.87 4.66
CA THR A 11 3.32 -44.27 4.91
C THR A 11 3.40 -42.92 4.22
N VAL A 12 3.45 -41.87 5.03
CA VAL A 12 3.72 -40.49 4.58
C VAL A 12 5.23 -40.28 4.70
N TRP A 13 5.87 -39.92 3.60
CA TRP A 13 7.32 -39.69 3.56
C TRP A 13 7.63 -38.20 3.52
N SER A 14 8.60 -37.77 4.32
CA SER A 14 9.27 -36.48 4.13
C SER A 14 10.55 -36.73 3.33
N GLU A 15 10.76 -36.01 2.24
CA GLU A 15 11.94 -36.15 1.39
C GLU A 15 13.15 -35.42 2.02
N PRO A 16 14.12 -36.11 2.66
CA PRO A 16 15.13 -35.44 3.48
C PRO A 16 16.27 -34.83 2.64
N ASP A 17 16.41 -35.27 1.39
CA ASP A 17 17.56 -34.96 0.52
C ASP A 17 17.21 -33.97 -0.61
N ASN A 18 16.00 -33.41 -0.62
CA ASN A 18 15.60 -32.39 -1.59
C ASN A 18 16.01 -30.99 -1.08
N PRO A 19 16.86 -30.23 -1.80
CA PRO A 19 17.31 -28.92 -1.37
C PRO A 19 16.23 -27.83 -1.46
N ASN A 20 15.05 -28.12 -2.04
CA ASN A 20 13.92 -27.20 -2.08
C ASN A 20 12.57 -27.95 -1.97
N PRO A 21 12.23 -28.48 -0.78
CA PRO A 21 10.97 -29.18 -0.59
C PRO A 21 9.81 -28.19 -0.73
N SER A 22 8.81 -28.51 -1.56
CA SER A 22 7.54 -27.77 -1.56
C SER A 22 6.86 -27.94 -0.20
N PRO A 23 6.46 -26.86 0.50
CA PRO A 23 5.88 -26.95 1.84
C PRO A 23 4.52 -27.67 1.87
N ASP A 24 3.86 -27.84 0.72
CA ASP A 24 2.49 -28.34 0.62
C ASP A 24 2.36 -29.73 -0.03
N ALA A 25 3.47 -30.37 -0.42
CA ALA A 25 3.47 -31.69 -1.06
C ALA A 25 3.45 -32.83 -0.03
N VAL A 26 2.34 -33.58 0.05
CA VAL A 26 2.25 -34.81 0.85
C VAL A 26 2.50 -36.03 -0.04
N LEU A 27 3.67 -36.64 0.08
CA LEU A 27 3.98 -37.93 -0.56
C LEU A 27 3.47 -39.06 0.32
N PHE A 28 2.53 -39.86 -0.20
CA PHE A 28 2.07 -41.07 0.47
C PHE A 28 2.15 -42.29 -0.44
N SER A 29 2.44 -43.44 0.16
CA SER A 29 2.33 -44.76 -0.45
C SER A 29 1.39 -45.63 0.37
N ILE A 30 0.52 -46.37 -0.30
CA ILE A 30 -0.28 -47.43 0.31
C ILE A 30 0.41 -48.76 0.01
N SER A 31 0.81 -49.46 1.07
CA SER A 31 1.41 -50.79 0.98
C SER A 31 0.39 -51.83 1.42
N GLU A 32 0.19 -52.87 0.61
CA GLU A 32 -0.61 -54.03 1.02
C GLU A 32 0.06 -54.81 2.17
N THR A 33 -0.70 -55.68 2.84
CA THR A 33 -0.19 -56.51 3.95
C THR A 33 0.95 -57.47 3.56
N ASP A 34 1.16 -57.71 2.27
CA ASP A 34 2.27 -58.52 1.74
C ASP A 34 3.49 -57.67 1.30
N GLY A 35 3.40 -56.34 1.44
CA GLY A 35 4.48 -55.40 1.19
C GLY A 35 4.60 -54.91 -0.25
N ASP A 36 3.62 -55.21 -1.12
CA ASP A 36 3.61 -54.65 -2.47
C ASP A 36 3.13 -53.18 -2.45
N VAL A 37 3.85 -52.33 -3.18
CA VAL A 37 3.56 -50.89 -3.26
C VAL A 37 2.77 -50.64 -4.53
N ILE A 38 1.49 -50.34 -4.38
CA ILE A 38 0.66 -49.92 -5.51
C ILE A 38 1.00 -48.46 -5.81
N GLY A 39 2.04 -48.24 -6.61
CA GLY A 39 2.27 -46.93 -7.20
C GLY A 39 1.10 -46.56 -8.13
N PRO A 40 0.85 -45.26 -8.41
CA PRO A 40 -0.19 -44.86 -9.36
C PRO A 40 0.04 -45.58 -10.69
N ILE A 41 -0.94 -46.41 -11.08
CA ILE A 41 -0.88 -47.24 -12.28
C ILE A 41 -0.92 -46.31 -13.49
N GLY A 42 0.25 -46.01 -14.06
CA GLY A 42 0.39 -45.12 -15.22
C GLY A 42 1.76 -44.50 -15.44
N ALA A 43 2.69 -44.56 -14.47
CA ALA A 43 4.02 -44.01 -14.67
C ALA A 43 4.83 -44.86 -15.67
N LYS A 44 5.07 -44.31 -16.87
CA LYS A 44 6.16 -44.79 -17.74
C LYS A 44 7.48 -44.69 -16.95
N PRO A 45 8.41 -45.66 -17.07
CA PRO A 45 9.68 -45.64 -16.33
C PRO A 45 10.58 -44.42 -16.58
N ASP A 46 10.28 -43.62 -17.61
CA ASP A 46 11.14 -42.53 -18.11
C ASP A 46 10.70 -41.12 -17.67
N PHE A 47 9.61 -40.97 -16.90
CA PHE A 47 9.18 -39.66 -16.39
C PHE A 47 9.44 -39.59 -14.88
N PRO A 48 10.41 -38.79 -14.41
CA PRO A 48 10.61 -38.57 -12.99
C PRO A 48 9.36 -37.93 -12.39
N PHE A 49 9.07 -38.33 -11.15
CA PHE A 49 7.86 -38.01 -10.41
C PHE A 49 7.49 -36.52 -10.48
N GLY A 50 6.35 -36.26 -11.10
CA GLY A 50 5.62 -35.03 -10.94
C GLY A 50 5.07 -34.92 -9.52
N GLY A 51 5.19 -33.74 -8.89
CA GLY A 51 4.54 -33.49 -7.62
C GLY A 51 3.02 -33.59 -7.77
N ILE A 52 2.35 -34.20 -6.79
CA ILE A 52 0.90 -34.13 -6.67
C ILE A 52 0.62 -32.96 -5.72
N ASP A 53 0.05 -31.87 -6.24
CA ASP A 53 -0.46 -30.79 -5.40
C ASP A 53 -1.88 -31.17 -4.97
N LEU A 54 -2.02 -31.68 -3.76
CA LEU A 54 -3.30 -32.08 -3.16
C LEU A 54 -3.87 -30.91 -2.37
N ALA A 55 -4.59 -30.01 -3.04
CA ALA A 55 -5.25 -28.89 -2.37
C ALA A 55 -6.44 -29.33 -1.49
N SER A 56 -7.16 -30.39 -1.86
CA SER A 56 -8.22 -30.97 -1.03
C SER A 56 -8.50 -32.44 -1.40
N VAL A 57 -8.50 -33.34 -0.40
CA VAL A 57 -9.06 -34.69 -0.52
C VAL A 57 -10.26 -34.77 0.39
N ASP A 58 -11.44 -34.99 -0.18
CA ASP A 58 -12.61 -35.37 0.61
C ASP A 58 -12.75 -36.90 0.64
N VAL A 59 -13.01 -37.42 1.83
CA VAL A 59 -13.16 -38.86 2.10
C VAL A 59 -14.56 -39.05 2.64
N PHE A 60 -15.48 -39.45 1.75
CA PHE A 60 -16.84 -39.78 2.13
C PHE A 60 -17.09 -41.28 1.96
N ASP A 61 -17.66 -41.87 3.01
CA ASP A 61 -18.22 -43.22 3.15
C ASP A 61 -17.95 -44.19 1.98
N GLY A 62 -16.69 -44.60 1.76
CA GLY A 62 -16.40 -45.53 0.68
C GLY A 62 -15.36 -45.12 -0.35
N PHE A 63 -15.05 -43.83 -0.50
CA PHE A 63 -14.38 -43.34 -1.70
C PHE A 63 -13.48 -42.12 -1.40
N PHE A 64 -12.48 -41.92 -2.25
CA PHE A 64 -11.66 -40.69 -2.26
C PHE A 64 -11.36 -40.25 -3.70
N THR A 65 -11.06 -38.96 -3.86
CA THR A 65 -10.81 -38.34 -5.17
C THR A 65 -9.42 -37.72 -5.24
N ILE A 66 -8.80 -37.76 -6.41
CA ILE A 66 -7.50 -37.13 -6.70
C ILE A 66 -7.63 -36.29 -7.97
N THR A 67 -7.24 -35.02 -7.91
CA THR A 67 -7.53 -34.04 -8.96
C THR A 67 -6.32 -33.42 -9.67
N SER A 68 -5.06 -33.78 -9.36
CA SER A 68 -3.93 -33.28 -10.13
C SER A 68 -2.70 -34.21 -10.19
N PHE A 69 -1.98 -34.14 -11.32
CA PHE A 69 -0.59 -34.58 -11.47
C PHE A 69 0.17 -33.42 -12.13
N THR A 70 1.18 -32.81 -11.48
CA THR A 70 1.95 -31.73 -12.12
C THR A 70 3.18 -32.27 -12.85
N HIS A 71 3.51 -31.75 -14.04
CA HIS A 71 4.78 -32.01 -14.71
C HIS A 71 5.67 -30.75 -14.61
N GLU A 72 6.79 -30.86 -13.87
CA GLU A 72 7.93 -29.93 -13.75
C GLU A 72 7.72 -28.45 -14.17
N GLY A 73 6.67 -27.80 -13.67
CA GLY A 73 6.53 -26.33 -13.69
C GLY A 73 6.63 -25.60 -15.05
N ARG A 74 6.57 -26.27 -16.21
CA ARG A 74 6.55 -25.62 -17.54
C ARG A 74 5.75 -26.36 -18.61
N THR A 75 5.14 -25.53 -19.45
CA THR A 75 4.09 -25.73 -20.44
C THR A 75 4.45 -26.67 -21.59
N GLU A 76 3.67 -27.74 -21.78
CA GLU A 76 3.26 -28.21 -23.11
C GLU A 76 1.77 -28.58 -23.10
N THR A 77 1.00 -27.73 -23.79
CA THR A 77 -0.31 -27.94 -24.46
C THR A 77 -1.34 -28.87 -23.79
N TRP A 78 -2.51 -28.28 -23.46
CA TRP A 78 -3.74 -28.90 -22.94
C TRP A 78 -3.67 -29.33 -21.45
N THR A 79 -4.17 -28.49 -20.54
CA THR A 79 -4.44 -28.90 -19.15
C THR A 79 -5.89 -29.34 -19.04
N THR A 80 -6.11 -30.65 -19.13
CA THR A 80 -7.38 -31.27 -18.73
C THR A 80 -7.42 -31.33 -17.20
N VAL A 81 -8.50 -30.86 -16.56
CA VAL A 81 -8.71 -31.15 -15.13
C VAL A 81 -9.22 -32.58 -15.05
N GLU A 82 -8.39 -33.48 -14.54
CA GLU A 82 -8.73 -34.90 -14.39
C GLU A 82 -8.90 -35.25 -12.92
N THR A 83 -10.10 -35.71 -12.56
CA THR A 83 -10.43 -36.22 -11.23
C THR A 83 -10.59 -37.73 -11.30
N GLN A 84 -9.71 -38.46 -10.64
CA GLN A 84 -9.83 -39.93 -10.51
C GLN A 84 -10.57 -40.28 -9.23
N VAL A 85 -11.53 -41.21 -9.35
CA VAL A 85 -12.37 -41.69 -8.24
C VAL A 85 -11.95 -43.12 -7.90
N PHE A 86 -11.71 -43.39 -6.62
CA PHE A 86 -11.30 -44.69 -6.10
C PHE A 86 -12.24 -45.18 -5.01
N ASP A 87 -12.40 -46.51 -4.88
CA ASP A 87 -13.07 -47.12 -3.72
C ASP A 87 -12.15 -47.21 -2.47
N ASN A 88 -12.73 -47.62 -1.35
CA ASN A 88 -12.07 -47.78 -0.05
C ASN A 88 -10.98 -48.85 -0.07
N GLU A 89 -11.02 -49.74 -1.05
CA GLU A 89 -10.02 -50.76 -1.31
C GLU A 89 -8.88 -50.25 -2.22
N GLY A 90 -8.95 -48.99 -2.69
CA GLY A 90 -7.96 -48.36 -3.55
C GLY A 90 -8.10 -48.72 -5.03
N ASN A 91 -9.17 -49.40 -5.43
CA ASN A 91 -9.42 -49.70 -6.83
C ASN A 91 -9.91 -48.46 -7.57
N PHE A 92 -9.36 -48.23 -8.75
CA PHE A 92 -9.83 -47.20 -9.66
C PHE A 92 -11.25 -47.51 -10.15
N ILE A 93 -12.15 -46.53 -10.04
CA ILE A 93 -13.52 -46.61 -10.53
C ILE A 93 -13.63 -45.95 -11.91
N ARG A 94 -13.33 -44.65 -11.99
CA ARG A 94 -13.39 -43.87 -13.22
C ARG A 94 -12.65 -42.53 -13.11
N THR A 95 -12.47 -41.88 -14.27
CA THR A 95 -12.00 -40.50 -14.38
C THR A 95 -13.17 -39.58 -14.74
N VAL A 96 -13.30 -38.46 -14.05
CA VAL A 96 -14.11 -37.29 -14.42
C VAL A 96 -13.16 -36.26 -15.02
N SER A 97 -13.49 -35.73 -16.19
CA SER A 97 -12.58 -34.88 -16.96
C SER A 97 -13.35 -33.80 -17.70
N ASP A 98 -12.84 -32.58 -17.66
CA ASP A 98 -13.29 -31.49 -18.53
C ASP A 98 -12.09 -30.66 -19.04
N GLN A 99 -12.26 -30.00 -20.19
CA GLN A 99 -11.21 -29.17 -20.79
C GLN A 99 -11.20 -27.78 -20.16
N ALA A 100 -10.08 -27.41 -19.52
CA ALA A 100 -9.81 -26.03 -19.10
C ALA A 100 -8.84 -25.38 -20.11
N ALA A 101 -9.06 -24.11 -20.45
CA ALA A 101 -8.23 -23.41 -21.42
C ALA A 101 -7.11 -22.65 -20.72
N PHE A 102 -5.90 -22.79 -21.27
CA PHE A 102 -4.68 -22.01 -21.02
C PHE A 102 -4.46 -21.32 -19.65
N LEU A 103 -3.31 -21.68 -19.05
CA LEU A 103 -2.59 -21.01 -17.96
C LEU A 103 -3.24 -21.15 -16.56
N SER A 104 -2.68 -22.10 -15.79
CA SER A 104 -2.90 -22.32 -14.35
C SER A 104 -4.36 -22.42 -13.91
N ALA A 105 -4.90 -23.64 -13.93
CA ALA A 105 -6.08 -23.99 -13.15
C ALA A 105 -5.64 -24.37 -11.72
N GLN A 106 -6.16 -23.68 -10.71
CA GLN A 106 -5.97 -24.03 -9.30
C GLN A 106 -7.24 -24.74 -8.79
N ILE A 107 -7.12 -25.97 -8.31
CA ILE A 107 -8.25 -26.64 -7.65
C ILE A 107 -8.48 -26.00 -6.29
N VAL A 108 -9.70 -25.52 -6.06
CA VAL A 108 -10.12 -24.87 -4.80
C VAL A 108 -10.70 -25.89 -3.84
N SER A 109 -11.60 -26.76 -4.33
CA SER A 109 -12.22 -27.79 -3.52
C SER A 109 -12.77 -28.93 -4.35
N VAL A 110 -12.82 -30.12 -3.76
CA VAL A 110 -13.48 -31.30 -4.32
C VAL A 110 -14.41 -31.86 -3.26
N ASN A 111 -15.70 -31.91 -3.56
CA ASN A 111 -16.72 -32.47 -2.67
C ASN A 111 -17.36 -33.68 -3.35
N ALA A 112 -17.52 -34.78 -2.61
CA ALA A 112 -18.13 -35.99 -3.12
C ALA A 112 -19.18 -36.52 -2.14
N ASP A 113 -20.46 -36.45 -2.52
CA ASP A 113 -21.57 -36.99 -1.73
C ASP A 113 -21.80 -38.48 -2.04
N SER A 114 -21.45 -38.92 -3.25
CA SER A 114 -21.49 -40.31 -3.68
C SER A 114 -20.53 -40.54 -4.86
N PRO A 115 -20.26 -41.79 -5.26
CA PRO A 115 -19.56 -42.05 -6.52
C PRO A 115 -20.26 -41.46 -7.73
N ASP A 116 -21.54 -41.10 -7.67
CA ASP A 116 -22.29 -40.56 -8.81
C ASP A 116 -22.59 -39.06 -8.66
N ASP A 117 -22.24 -38.45 -7.52
CA ASP A 117 -22.49 -37.04 -7.18
C ASP A 117 -21.20 -36.37 -6.69
N ILE A 118 -20.52 -35.62 -7.57
CA ILE A 118 -19.20 -35.03 -7.33
C ILE A 118 -19.17 -33.59 -7.83
N THR A 119 -18.67 -32.67 -7.02
CA THR A 119 -18.44 -31.26 -7.41
C THR A 119 -16.97 -30.91 -7.27
N VAL A 120 -16.33 -30.50 -8.37
CA VAL A 120 -14.95 -29.99 -8.39
C VAL A 120 -15.02 -28.51 -8.66
N THR A 121 -14.48 -27.71 -7.74
CA THR A 121 -14.37 -26.26 -7.87
C THR A 121 -12.93 -25.89 -8.15
N TRP A 122 -12.71 -25.03 -9.15
CA TRP A 122 -11.38 -24.58 -9.55
C TRP A 122 -11.40 -23.12 -9.97
N ILE A 123 -10.23 -22.47 -9.98
CA ILE A 123 -10.02 -21.11 -10.47
C ILE A 123 -9.14 -21.17 -11.72
N GLY A 124 -9.58 -20.55 -12.81
CA GLY A 124 -8.80 -20.37 -14.04
C GLY A 124 -9.69 -19.95 -15.22
N ALA A 125 -9.20 -20.07 -16.46
CA ALA A 125 -9.94 -19.63 -17.66
C ALA A 125 -10.63 -20.77 -18.43
N ASN A 126 -11.79 -20.48 -19.03
CA ASN A 126 -12.48 -21.38 -19.97
C ASN A 126 -12.37 -20.88 -21.45
N GLU A 127 -12.28 -21.79 -22.44
CA GLU A 127 -12.16 -21.39 -23.87
C GLU A 127 -13.54 -21.11 -24.48
N TYR A 128 -13.64 -20.00 -25.20
CA TYR A 128 -14.56 -19.86 -26.34
C TYR A 128 -13.79 -19.40 -27.58
N PHE A 129 -13.88 -20.18 -28.66
CA PHE A 129 -13.43 -19.78 -30.00
C PHE A 129 -14.28 -18.59 -30.48
N GLY A 130 -13.78 -17.37 -30.36
CA GLY A 130 -14.49 -16.20 -30.90
C GLY A 130 -13.99 -14.81 -30.52
N GLY A 131 -13.18 -14.67 -29.47
CA GLY A 131 -12.51 -13.40 -29.15
C GLY A 131 -13.32 -12.35 -28.40
N GLU A 132 -14.42 -12.71 -27.72
CA GLU A 132 -15.22 -11.72 -26.96
C GLU A 132 -15.46 -12.02 -25.47
N ASN A 133 -14.97 -13.11 -24.86
CA ASN A 133 -14.97 -13.26 -23.39
C ASN A 133 -14.07 -14.44 -22.95
N THR A 134 -12.91 -14.13 -22.37
CA THR A 134 -12.18 -15.08 -21.51
C THR A 134 -12.63 -14.81 -20.08
N GLN A 135 -13.55 -15.61 -19.56
CA GLN A 135 -13.91 -15.60 -18.15
C GLN A 135 -12.81 -16.35 -17.40
N TYR A 136 -11.94 -15.61 -16.71
CA TYR A 136 -11.11 -16.16 -15.65
C TYR A 136 -11.94 -16.08 -14.37
N GLY A 137 -11.90 -17.07 -13.50
CA GLY A 137 -12.66 -17.01 -12.25
C GLY A 137 -12.98 -18.38 -11.70
N GLN A 138 -13.97 -18.46 -10.82
CA GLN A 138 -14.33 -19.74 -10.19
C GLN A 138 -15.30 -20.54 -11.07
N HIS A 139 -14.91 -21.77 -11.39
CA HIS A 139 -15.64 -22.72 -12.23
C HIS A 139 -16.00 -24.00 -11.46
N GLN A 140 -17.02 -24.71 -11.92
CA GLN A 140 -17.46 -25.96 -11.30
C GLN A 140 -17.69 -27.07 -12.34
N ILE A 141 -16.98 -28.19 -12.17
CA ILE A 141 -17.28 -29.45 -12.84
C ILE A 141 -18.21 -30.24 -11.91
N ILE A 142 -19.45 -30.44 -12.34
CA ILE A 142 -20.48 -31.10 -11.55
C ILE A 142 -20.85 -32.42 -12.20
N LEU A 143 -20.82 -33.49 -11.43
CA LEU A 143 -21.40 -34.77 -11.75
C LEU A 143 -22.62 -34.96 -10.85
N GLU A 144 -23.78 -35.21 -11.44
CA GLU A 144 -25.03 -35.46 -10.72
C GLU A 144 -25.68 -36.75 -11.27
N GLY A 145 -25.95 -37.71 -10.38
CA GLY A 145 -26.53 -39.01 -10.74
C GLY A 145 -25.73 -39.77 -11.80
N GLY A 146 -24.41 -39.58 -11.84
CA GLY A 146 -23.49 -40.20 -12.79
C GLY A 146 -23.41 -39.50 -14.16
N ALA A 147 -24.08 -38.35 -14.32
CA ALA A 147 -24.05 -37.55 -15.54
C ALA A 147 -23.27 -36.25 -15.35
N LEU A 148 -22.34 -35.98 -16.26
CA LEU A 148 -21.55 -34.74 -16.27
C LEU A 148 -22.44 -33.57 -16.70
N GLN A 149 -22.51 -32.55 -15.85
CA GLN A 149 -23.21 -31.30 -16.14
C GLN A 149 -22.27 -30.34 -16.89
N PRO A 150 -22.84 -29.37 -17.64
CA PRO A 150 -22.05 -28.28 -18.20
C PRO A 150 -21.32 -27.50 -17.10
N ASP A 151 -20.12 -27.03 -17.40
CA ASP A 151 -19.39 -26.10 -16.53
C ASP A 151 -20.27 -24.90 -16.15
N THR A 152 -20.26 -24.56 -14.86
CA THR A 152 -20.99 -23.43 -14.32
C THR A 152 -19.99 -22.43 -13.76
N PHE A 153 -19.91 -21.26 -14.40
CA PHE A 153 -19.15 -20.11 -13.92
C PHE A 153 -19.86 -19.48 -12.69
N VAL A 154 -19.10 -19.21 -11.64
CA VAL A 154 -19.59 -18.56 -10.42
C VAL A 154 -19.11 -17.11 -10.43
N ASN A 155 -19.98 -16.20 -10.89
CA ASN A 155 -19.69 -14.76 -10.90
C ASN A 155 -19.80 -14.17 -9.49
N HIS A 156 -18.72 -13.56 -9.02
CA HIS A 156 -18.64 -12.71 -7.85
C HIS A 156 -18.83 -11.27 -8.31
N ALA A 157 -19.71 -10.53 -7.63
CA ALA A 157 -19.85 -9.12 -7.94
C ALA A 157 -18.59 -8.35 -7.49
N PRO A 158 -18.13 -7.34 -8.26
CA PRO A 158 -17.02 -6.51 -7.85
C PRO A 158 -17.32 -5.73 -6.57
N ILE A 159 -16.28 -5.20 -5.93
CA ILE A 159 -16.38 -4.34 -4.75
C ILE A 159 -15.62 -3.05 -5.02
N VAL A 160 -16.24 -1.90 -4.72
CA VAL A 160 -15.64 -0.57 -4.85
C VAL A 160 -15.63 0.13 -3.49
N ALA A 161 -14.55 0.82 -3.16
CA ALA A 161 -14.43 1.61 -1.93
C ALA A 161 -14.76 3.08 -2.16
N ASP A 162 -15.18 3.78 -1.10
CA ASP A 162 -15.30 5.25 -1.10
C ASP A 162 -13.91 5.90 -1.20
N LEU A 163 -13.82 7.06 -1.85
CA LEU A 163 -12.60 7.87 -1.92
C LEU A 163 -12.91 9.32 -1.57
N ASP A 164 -11.99 9.95 -0.85
CA ASP A 164 -12.07 11.35 -0.46
C ASP A 164 -10.88 12.14 -1.04
N PHE A 165 -11.16 13.29 -1.65
CA PHE A 165 -10.17 14.21 -2.23
C PHE A 165 -10.32 15.60 -1.63
N SER A 166 -9.19 16.31 -1.49
CA SER A 166 -9.15 17.73 -1.12
C SER A 166 -8.49 18.55 -2.22
N LEU A 167 -9.08 19.70 -2.57
CA LEU A 167 -8.64 20.60 -3.63
C LEU A 167 -8.49 22.02 -3.10
N SER A 168 -7.44 22.72 -3.52
CA SER A 168 -7.35 24.18 -3.37
C SER A 168 -8.26 24.89 -4.38
N PRO A 169 -8.66 26.15 -4.13
CA PRO A 169 -9.45 26.95 -5.06
C PRO A 169 -8.84 26.99 -6.46
N GLY A 170 -9.62 26.59 -7.46
CA GLY A 170 -9.21 26.60 -8.87
C GLY A 170 -8.40 25.39 -9.34
N GLN A 171 -8.18 24.38 -8.48
CA GLN A 171 -7.64 23.08 -8.91
C GLN A 171 -8.74 22.16 -9.46
N SER A 172 -8.33 21.25 -10.35
CA SER A 172 -9.14 20.12 -10.82
C SER A 172 -8.48 18.81 -10.40
N LEU A 173 -9.27 17.73 -10.36
CA LEU A 173 -8.72 16.38 -10.36
C LEU A 173 -8.68 15.89 -11.81
N ASP A 174 -7.52 15.42 -12.22
CA ASP A 174 -7.31 14.83 -13.54
C ASP A 174 -6.90 13.36 -13.35
N ASP A 175 -7.36 12.48 -14.23
CA ASP A 175 -7.03 11.05 -14.24
C ASP A 175 -7.34 10.32 -12.91
N VAL A 176 -8.50 10.58 -12.30
CA VAL A 176 -8.90 9.89 -11.07
C VAL A 176 -9.02 8.38 -11.32
N LYS A 177 -8.20 7.60 -10.60
CA LYS A 177 -8.17 6.14 -10.66
C LYS A 177 -9.01 5.55 -9.54
N PHE A 178 -9.98 4.72 -9.90
CA PHE A 178 -10.78 3.95 -8.95
C PHE A 178 -10.18 2.56 -8.77
N SER A 179 -10.02 2.13 -7.53
CA SER A 179 -9.67 0.76 -7.21
C SER A 179 -10.96 -0.03 -6.97
N ALA A 180 -11.09 -1.14 -7.69
CA ALA A 180 -12.14 -2.10 -7.49
C ALA A 180 -11.50 -3.48 -7.41
N ALA A 181 -11.99 -4.29 -6.48
CA ALA A 181 -11.59 -5.69 -6.36
C ALA A 181 -12.68 -6.54 -6.99
N ASP A 182 -12.27 -7.47 -7.83
CA ASP A 182 -13.11 -8.53 -8.31
C ASP A 182 -12.41 -9.87 -8.04
N ALA A 183 -13.15 -10.83 -7.50
CA ALA A 183 -12.62 -12.14 -7.17
C ALA A 183 -12.39 -12.99 -8.43
N ASP A 184 -13.08 -12.67 -9.52
CA ASP A 184 -12.95 -13.36 -10.80
C ASP A 184 -11.90 -12.70 -11.71
N TYR A 185 -11.36 -11.55 -11.32
CA TYR A 185 -10.40 -10.76 -12.11
C TYR A 185 -10.97 -10.35 -13.48
N ASP A 186 -12.30 -10.20 -13.57
CA ASP A 186 -12.96 -9.70 -14.74
C ASP A 186 -12.60 -8.23 -14.99
N LEU A 187 -12.81 -7.86 -16.24
CA LEU A 187 -12.57 -6.53 -16.73
C LEU A 187 -13.67 -5.57 -16.25
N LEU A 188 -13.32 -4.59 -15.41
CA LEU A 188 -14.29 -3.66 -14.81
C LEU A 188 -14.47 -2.37 -15.61
N SER A 189 -15.73 -1.93 -15.69
CA SER A 189 -16.15 -0.61 -16.16
C SER A 189 -16.81 0.16 -15.03
N PHE A 190 -16.50 1.46 -14.88
CA PHE A 190 -17.12 2.31 -13.86
C PHE A 190 -18.26 3.15 -14.44
N ILE A 191 -19.39 3.18 -13.75
CA ILE A 191 -20.58 3.94 -14.14
C ILE A 191 -20.94 4.93 -13.06
N VAL A 192 -21.11 6.19 -13.46
CA VAL A 192 -21.60 7.27 -12.59
C VAL A 192 -23.11 7.13 -12.44
N VAL A 193 -23.56 7.03 -11.19
CA VAL A 193 -24.98 6.92 -10.82
C VAL A 193 -25.58 8.30 -10.64
N ASP A 194 -24.88 9.14 -9.89
CA ASP A 194 -25.25 10.52 -9.61
C ASP A 194 -24.02 11.40 -9.71
N GLY A 195 -24.16 12.51 -10.43
CA GLY A 195 -23.06 13.43 -10.71
C GLY A 195 -22.86 14.45 -9.59
N PRO A 196 -21.77 15.23 -9.66
CA PRO A 196 -21.55 16.33 -8.72
C PRO A 196 -22.61 17.43 -8.84
N ASP A 197 -22.93 18.05 -7.70
CA ASP A 197 -23.87 19.18 -7.61
C ASP A 197 -23.20 20.52 -7.94
N ASN A 198 -21.89 20.64 -7.71
CA ASN A 198 -21.14 21.90 -7.80
C ASN A 198 -19.85 21.79 -8.63
N GLY A 199 -19.88 20.93 -9.65
CA GLY A 199 -18.77 20.74 -10.56
C GLY A 199 -19.19 20.01 -11.83
N THR A 200 -18.25 19.85 -12.75
CA THR A 200 -18.42 19.06 -13.97
C THR A 200 -17.51 17.85 -13.92
N LEU A 201 -18.09 16.67 -14.14
CA LEU A 201 -17.38 15.42 -14.29
C LEU A 201 -17.29 15.08 -15.78
N ALA A 202 -16.08 14.89 -16.30
CA ALA A 202 -15.81 14.48 -17.67
C ALA A 202 -15.16 13.10 -17.69
N LEU A 203 -15.63 12.25 -18.60
CA LEU A 203 -15.03 10.95 -18.82
C LEU A 203 -13.83 11.10 -19.76
N GLU A 204 -12.66 10.67 -19.32
CA GLU A 204 -11.45 10.74 -20.13
C GLU A 204 -11.41 9.58 -21.15
N THR A 205 -10.97 9.90 -22.37
CA THR A 205 -10.87 8.96 -23.50
C THR A 205 -9.43 8.82 -24.02
N ARG A 206 -8.48 9.56 -23.43
CA ARG A 206 -7.05 9.51 -23.77
C ARG A 206 -6.41 8.21 -23.27
N PHE A 207 -5.68 7.55 -24.17
CA PHE A 207 -4.94 6.31 -23.95
C PHE A 207 -3.46 6.62 -23.71
N ASP A 208 -2.93 6.39 -22.49
CA ASP A 208 -1.49 6.23 -22.23
C ASP A 208 -1.18 4.73 -22.18
N GLY A 209 -0.37 4.25 -23.12
CA GLY A 209 -0.01 2.83 -23.24
C GLY A 209 0.97 2.29 -22.18
N ASN A 210 1.32 3.02 -21.11
CA ASN A 210 2.42 2.66 -20.22
C ASN A 210 2.08 2.36 -18.73
N HIS A 211 0.83 2.45 -18.26
CA HIS A 211 0.54 2.23 -16.83
C HIS A 211 -0.73 1.40 -16.57
N TYR A 212 -0.55 0.25 -15.91
CA TYR A 212 -1.62 -0.66 -15.46
C TYR A 212 -1.75 -0.64 -13.93
N PRO A 213 -2.97 -0.63 -13.35
CA PRO A 213 -3.17 -0.54 -11.89
C PRO A 213 -3.13 -1.88 -11.13
N PHE A 214 -3.08 -3.03 -11.82
CA PHE A 214 -2.98 -4.33 -11.13
C PHE A 214 -1.52 -4.75 -10.96
N HIS A 215 -1.17 -5.24 -9.78
CA HIS A 215 0.15 -5.82 -9.52
C HIS A 215 0.46 -6.89 -10.56
N GLN A 216 1.67 -6.84 -11.13
CA GLN A 216 2.30 -7.99 -11.79
C GLN A 216 2.46 -9.11 -10.77
N GLY A 217 1.40 -9.88 -10.54
CA GLY A 217 1.51 -11.22 -9.97
C GLY A 217 2.35 -12.06 -10.94
N GLN A 218 3.44 -12.65 -10.45
CA GLN A 218 4.45 -13.35 -11.22
C GLN A 218 3.90 -14.59 -11.97
N TYR A 219 3.16 -14.40 -13.07
CA TYR A 219 2.81 -15.48 -13.98
C TYR A 219 2.81 -15.00 -15.43
N GLY A 220 3.89 -15.32 -16.16
CA GLY A 220 3.86 -15.47 -17.62
C GLY A 220 3.78 -14.18 -18.44
N THR A 221 4.62 -14.07 -19.46
CA THR A 221 4.80 -12.89 -20.30
C THR A 221 3.72 -12.73 -21.40
N SER A 222 2.45 -12.88 -21.07
CA SER A 222 1.35 -12.71 -22.04
C SER A 222 0.16 -11.98 -21.42
N LEU A 223 0.33 -10.68 -21.18
CA LEU A 223 -0.78 -9.75 -21.01
C LEU A 223 -1.53 -9.64 -22.35
N HIS A 224 -2.82 -9.96 -22.35
CA HIS A 224 -3.72 -9.60 -23.44
C HIS A 224 -4.08 -8.12 -23.30
N TYR A 225 -3.40 -7.28 -24.07
CA TYR A 225 -3.66 -5.84 -24.18
C TYR A 225 -4.96 -5.62 -24.97
N HIS A 226 -5.98 -4.99 -24.38
CA HIS A 226 -7.08 -4.39 -25.16
C HIS A 226 -7.03 -2.87 -25.03
N ALA A 227 -6.98 -2.16 -26.15
CA ALA A 227 -6.94 -0.69 -26.19
C ALA A 227 -8.22 -0.01 -25.67
N ASP A 228 -9.27 -0.79 -25.45
CA ASP A 228 -10.59 -0.32 -25.00
C ASP A 228 -10.66 -0.17 -23.47
N PHE A 229 -9.59 -0.53 -22.75
CA PHE A 229 -9.58 -0.64 -21.28
C PHE A 229 -9.44 0.65 -20.49
N LEU A 230 -8.87 1.68 -21.11
CA LEU A 230 -8.75 3.02 -20.51
C LEU A 230 -9.90 3.94 -20.93
N SER A 231 -10.65 3.57 -21.98
CA SER A 231 -11.80 4.33 -22.45
C SER A 231 -12.97 4.12 -21.50
N GLY A 232 -13.11 5.02 -20.52
CA GLY A 232 -14.26 5.03 -19.62
C GLY A 232 -13.97 4.71 -18.15
N ASN A 233 -12.70 4.61 -17.77
CA ASN A 233 -12.28 4.29 -16.40
C ASN A 233 -11.51 5.42 -15.70
N LEU A 234 -11.29 6.54 -16.39
CA LEU A 234 -10.65 7.75 -15.85
C LEU A 234 -11.64 8.90 -15.92
N PHE A 235 -11.65 9.71 -14.86
CA PHE A 235 -12.58 10.82 -14.73
C PHE A 235 -11.80 12.07 -14.34
N ASP A 236 -12.14 13.16 -15.02
CA ASP A 236 -11.68 14.50 -14.68
C ASP A 236 -12.82 15.22 -13.96
N TYR A 237 -12.53 15.80 -12.80
CA TYR A 237 -13.46 16.64 -12.07
C TYR A 237 -12.98 18.08 -12.05
N THR A 238 -13.82 18.99 -12.54
CA THR A 238 -13.58 20.44 -12.46
C THR A 238 -14.67 21.08 -11.60
N PRO A 239 -14.34 21.68 -10.45
CA PRO A 239 -15.31 22.42 -9.65
C PRO A 239 -15.92 23.60 -10.41
N GLU A 240 -17.15 24.00 -10.05
CA GLU A 240 -17.70 25.28 -10.50
C GLU A 240 -16.80 26.44 -10.05
N ALA A 241 -16.72 27.50 -10.87
CA ALA A 241 -15.90 28.65 -10.55
C ALA A 241 -16.30 29.25 -9.20
N GLU A 242 -15.31 29.49 -8.33
CA GLU A 242 -15.48 30.01 -6.96
C GLU A 242 -16.25 29.08 -5.99
N PHE A 243 -16.52 27.82 -6.37
CA PHE A 243 -17.10 26.86 -5.44
C PHE A 243 -16.12 26.55 -4.29
N VAL A 244 -16.65 26.57 -3.08
CA VAL A 244 -15.97 26.21 -1.84
C VAL A 244 -16.94 25.34 -1.04
N GLY A 245 -16.43 24.23 -0.50
CA GLY A 245 -17.20 23.27 0.26
C GLY A 245 -17.09 21.86 -0.31
N THR A 246 -17.97 20.98 0.14
CA THR A 246 -17.99 19.58 -0.27
C THR A 246 -18.93 19.35 -1.44
N ASP A 247 -18.42 18.69 -2.46
CA ASP A 247 -19.15 18.14 -3.60
C ASP A 247 -18.97 16.61 -3.61
N SER A 248 -19.84 15.89 -4.30
CA SER A 248 -19.72 14.43 -4.35
C SER A 248 -20.39 13.85 -5.57
N PHE A 249 -19.88 12.71 -6.05
CA PHE A 249 -20.56 11.90 -7.05
C PHE A 249 -20.49 10.43 -6.65
N THR A 250 -21.36 9.60 -7.21
CA THR A 250 -21.44 8.18 -6.86
C THR A 250 -21.18 7.30 -8.07
N VAL A 251 -20.46 6.20 -7.86
CA VAL A 251 -20.07 5.25 -8.91
C VAL A 251 -20.33 3.80 -8.48
N TYR A 252 -20.54 2.91 -9.46
CA TYR A 252 -20.39 1.47 -9.26
C TYR A 252 -19.52 0.88 -10.37
N ALA A 253 -18.83 -0.22 -10.07
CA ALA A 253 -18.12 -1.03 -11.04
C ALA A 253 -19.00 -2.18 -11.55
N THR A 254 -18.86 -2.54 -12.82
CA THR A 254 -19.50 -3.71 -13.42
C THR A 254 -18.53 -4.46 -14.32
N ASP A 255 -18.60 -5.78 -14.26
CA ASP A 255 -17.92 -6.75 -15.14
C ASP A 255 -18.81 -7.14 -16.35
N GLY A 256 -20.01 -6.55 -16.48
CA GLY A 256 -21.03 -6.91 -17.48
C GLY A 256 -21.95 -8.06 -17.08
N GLN A 257 -21.71 -8.71 -15.95
CA GLN A 257 -22.42 -9.87 -15.41
C GLN A 257 -23.03 -9.59 -14.01
N GLY A 258 -22.42 -8.66 -13.27
CA GLY A 258 -22.78 -8.17 -11.95
C GLY A 258 -22.36 -6.71 -11.73
N ASN A 259 -22.92 -6.11 -10.68
CA ASN A 259 -22.60 -4.74 -10.28
C ASN A 259 -22.08 -4.75 -8.85
N SER A 260 -21.11 -3.89 -8.55
CA SER A 260 -20.65 -3.66 -7.20
C SER A 260 -21.68 -2.94 -6.32
N ASN A 261 -21.33 -2.75 -5.05
CA ASN A 261 -21.91 -1.68 -4.25
C ASN A 261 -21.68 -0.32 -4.92
N VAL A 262 -22.54 0.64 -4.59
CA VAL A 262 -22.29 2.05 -4.95
C VAL A 262 -21.27 2.61 -3.96
N ALA A 263 -20.24 3.25 -4.49
CA ALA A 263 -19.25 4.01 -3.76
C ALA A 263 -19.50 5.51 -3.93
N THR A 264 -19.21 6.27 -2.88
CA THR A 264 -19.29 7.74 -2.86
C THR A 264 -17.89 8.31 -3.00
N ILE A 265 -17.74 9.25 -3.93
CA ILE A 265 -16.52 10.01 -4.12
C ILE A 265 -16.77 11.41 -3.58
N THR A 266 -16.11 11.75 -2.48
CA THR A 266 -16.25 13.05 -1.84
C THR A 266 -15.10 13.96 -2.28
N ILE A 267 -15.42 15.18 -2.69
CA ILE A 267 -14.44 16.19 -3.08
C ILE A 267 -14.67 17.42 -2.22
N THR A 268 -13.67 17.87 -1.48
CA THR A 268 -13.75 19.10 -0.70
C THR A 268 -12.87 20.17 -1.34
N VAL A 269 -13.48 21.26 -1.81
CA VAL A 269 -12.76 22.45 -2.25
C VAL A 269 -12.58 23.37 -1.04
N THR A 270 -11.36 23.49 -0.55
CA THR A 270 -11.07 24.32 0.62
C THR A 270 -11.13 25.80 0.26
N PRO A 271 -11.63 26.66 1.16
CA PRO A 271 -11.58 28.11 0.95
C PRO A 271 -10.13 28.62 0.89
N PRO A 272 -9.85 29.70 0.13
CA PRO A 272 -8.54 30.32 0.09
C PRO A 272 -8.17 30.90 1.45
N ALA A 273 -6.88 30.90 1.78
CA ALA A 273 -6.41 31.49 3.03
C ALA A 273 -6.69 33.00 3.10
N GLU A 274 -7.19 33.48 4.24
CA GLU A 274 -7.35 34.92 4.49
C GLU A 274 -5.99 35.55 4.82
N SER A 275 -5.58 36.57 4.06
CA SER A 275 -4.32 37.29 4.31
C SER A 275 -4.49 38.39 5.36
N ILE A 276 -3.72 38.30 6.43
CA ILE A 276 -3.78 39.19 7.58
C ILE A 276 -2.38 39.73 7.90
N ALA A 277 -2.20 41.04 7.76
CA ALA A 277 -0.97 41.72 8.18
C ALA A 277 -1.22 42.44 9.51
N LEU A 278 -0.39 42.15 10.51
CA LEU A 278 -0.41 42.85 11.80
C LEU A 278 0.59 44.03 11.77
N THR A 279 0.72 44.71 12.90
CA THR A 279 1.53 45.93 13.02
C THR A 279 2.82 45.64 13.76
N ASP A 280 3.80 46.56 13.73
CA ASP A 280 5.03 46.46 14.55
C ASP A 280 4.79 46.56 16.09
N ALA A 281 3.54 46.46 16.54
CA ALA A 281 3.16 46.52 17.94
C ALA A 281 2.88 45.11 18.46
N LYS A 282 2.91 44.95 19.78
CA LYS A 282 2.46 43.70 20.38
C LYS A 282 0.98 43.44 20.06
N ASP A 283 0.73 42.37 19.34
CA ASP A 283 -0.58 41.88 18.95
C ASP A 283 -0.92 40.56 19.68
N THR A 284 -2.21 40.28 19.83
CA THR A 284 -2.71 39.02 20.40
C THR A 284 -3.95 38.62 19.62
N VAL A 285 -3.81 37.60 18.79
CA VAL A 285 -4.82 37.16 17.84
C VAL A 285 -5.07 35.66 18.01
N ARG A 286 -6.35 35.28 17.84
CA ARG A 286 -6.79 33.88 17.94
C ARG A 286 -7.85 33.62 16.88
N TYR A 287 -7.57 32.69 15.97
CA TYR A 287 -8.39 32.41 14.79
C TYR A 287 -9.19 31.10 14.89
N GLY A 288 -9.23 30.41 16.04
CA GLY A 288 -9.93 29.12 16.19
C GLY A 288 -11.47 29.05 16.00
N SER A 289 -12.09 29.86 15.13
CA SER A 289 -13.50 29.76 14.70
C SER A 289 -13.74 30.19 13.24
N PHE A 290 -12.71 30.21 12.39
CA PHE A 290 -12.87 30.47 10.94
C PHE A 290 -13.05 29.15 10.17
N ASP A 291 -13.74 29.22 9.03
CA ASP A 291 -14.05 28.10 8.12
C ASP A 291 -12.99 27.92 7.02
N HIS A 292 -11.82 28.55 7.19
CA HIS A 292 -10.74 28.61 6.22
C HIS A 292 -9.38 28.86 6.90
N ALA A 293 -8.31 28.54 6.19
CA ALA A 293 -6.93 28.82 6.59
C ALA A 293 -6.63 30.32 6.66
N VAL A 294 -5.57 30.69 7.37
CA VAL A 294 -5.06 32.07 7.47
C VAL A 294 -3.60 32.18 7.04
N LEU A 295 -3.27 33.30 6.39
CA LEU A 295 -1.90 33.73 6.11
C LEU A 295 -1.60 34.96 6.95
N VAL A 296 -0.83 34.81 8.02
CA VAL A 296 -0.53 35.87 8.99
C VAL A 296 0.90 36.36 8.85
N ALA A 297 1.09 37.68 8.82
CA ALA A 297 2.41 38.31 8.90
C ALA A 297 2.43 39.37 10.00
N ALA A 298 3.13 39.10 11.11
CA ALA A 298 3.10 39.93 12.31
C ALA A 298 4.06 41.13 12.25
N LEU A 299 5.02 41.13 11.32
CA LEU A 299 6.08 42.13 11.12
C LEU A 299 7.03 42.28 12.32
N GLY A 300 6.57 42.82 13.44
CA GLY A 300 7.37 42.84 14.67
C GLY A 300 6.56 43.18 15.91
N GLY A 301 7.08 42.91 17.09
CA GLY A 301 6.26 42.89 18.29
C GLY A 301 6.66 41.72 19.18
N ASN A 302 5.86 41.45 20.20
CA ASN A 302 6.00 40.21 20.97
C ASN A 302 4.63 39.57 20.95
N ASP A 303 4.34 38.90 19.86
CA ASP A 303 3.01 38.59 19.42
C ASP A 303 2.55 37.24 19.96
N ARG A 304 1.24 37.08 19.99
CA ARG A 304 0.62 35.80 20.32
C ARG A 304 -0.42 35.50 19.27
N ILE A 305 -0.14 34.54 18.40
CA ILE A 305 -0.97 34.17 17.27
C ILE A 305 -1.36 32.71 17.44
N SER A 306 -2.66 32.43 17.39
CA SER A 306 -3.20 31.08 17.29
C SER A 306 -3.99 30.97 15.99
N GLY A 307 -3.68 29.96 15.18
CA GLY A 307 -4.29 29.64 13.91
C GLY A 307 -5.73 29.15 14.01
N THR A 308 -6.09 28.34 13.02
CA THR A 308 -7.39 27.75 12.75
C THR A 308 -7.23 26.22 12.69
N PRO A 309 -8.33 25.46 12.55
CA PRO A 309 -8.24 24.02 12.28
C PRO A 309 -7.92 23.64 10.82
N PHE A 310 -7.32 24.55 10.03
CA PHE A 310 -6.97 24.35 8.62
C PHE A 310 -5.50 24.73 8.41
N ASP A 311 -4.92 24.23 7.31
CA ASP A 311 -3.52 24.45 6.90
C ASP A 311 -3.15 25.96 6.80
N ASP A 312 -2.61 26.50 7.89
CA ASP A 312 -2.29 27.90 8.05
C ASP A 312 -0.85 28.23 7.64
N THR A 313 -0.59 29.51 7.40
CA THR A 313 0.77 30.05 7.29
C THR A 313 0.95 31.21 8.26
N LEU A 314 1.82 31.03 9.26
CA LEU A 314 2.02 32.00 10.33
C LEU A 314 3.47 32.52 10.31
N ASP A 315 3.65 33.82 10.15
CA ASP A 315 4.96 34.52 10.28
C ASP A 315 4.92 35.48 11.47
N GLY A 316 5.72 35.18 12.50
CA GLY A 316 5.87 35.98 13.72
C GLY A 316 6.67 37.27 13.54
N GLY A 317 7.43 37.41 12.46
CA GLY A 317 8.23 38.60 12.22
C GLY A 317 9.34 38.79 13.26
N ALA A 318 9.50 40.00 13.79
CA ALA A 318 10.56 40.32 14.74
C ALA A 318 10.07 40.50 16.17
N GLY A 319 10.57 39.70 17.10
CA GLY A 319 10.65 40.03 18.52
C GLY A 319 10.60 38.82 19.41
N ARG A 320 9.49 38.54 20.07
CA ARG A 320 9.40 37.36 20.93
C ARG A 320 8.00 36.81 20.89
N ASP A 321 7.82 35.89 19.97
CA ASP A 321 6.50 35.53 19.48
C ASP A 321 6.07 34.17 20.03
N GLN A 322 4.76 33.99 20.10
CA GLN A 322 4.12 32.75 20.50
C GLN A 322 3.14 32.36 19.40
N LEU A 323 3.51 31.36 18.62
CA LEU A 323 2.77 30.89 17.45
C LEU A 323 2.22 29.49 17.75
N PHE A 324 0.93 29.29 17.46
CA PHE A 324 0.22 28.02 17.65
C PHE A 324 -0.55 27.73 16.36
N GLY A 325 -0.29 26.59 15.73
CA GLY A 325 -0.99 26.13 14.52
C GLY A 325 -2.45 25.77 14.78
N ASP A 326 -2.69 25.03 15.87
CA ASP A 326 -3.95 24.37 16.23
C ASP A 326 -4.15 23.02 15.50
N ALA A 327 -4.84 22.95 14.36
CA ALA A 327 -4.96 21.68 13.61
C ALA A 327 -4.87 21.97 12.11
N GLY A 328 -4.54 20.96 11.30
CA GLY A 328 -4.20 21.16 9.89
C GLY A 328 -2.68 21.18 9.68
N ALA A 329 -2.25 21.02 8.43
CA ALA A 329 -0.83 20.95 8.10
C ALA A 329 -0.25 22.37 7.97
N ASP A 330 0.30 22.89 9.05
CA ASP A 330 0.66 24.31 9.16
C ASP A 330 2.09 24.61 8.71
N THR A 331 2.31 25.83 8.21
CA THR A 331 3.65 26.38 7.99
C THR A 331 3.90 27.55 8.94
N ILE A 332 4.80 27.37 9.90
CA ILE A 332 5.03 28.35 10.98
C ILE A 332 6.48 28.83 10.98
N VAL A 333 6.66 30.15 10.86
CA VAL A 333 7.96 30.84 10.89
C VAL A 333 7.99 31.81 12.09
N GLY A 334 8.92 31.59 13.01
CA GLY A 334 9.12 32.46 14.18
C GLY A 334 9.64 33.84 13.78
N GLY A 335 10.65 33.85 12.91
CA GLY A 335 11.28 35.05 12.41
C GLY A 335 12.51 35.42 13.24
N ALA A 336 12.64 36.67 13.70
CA ALA A 336 13.78 37.10 14.48
C ALA A 336 13.39 37.25 15.94
N GLY A 337 13.99 36.53 16.87
CA GLY A 337 13.46 36.54 18.22
C GLY A 337 13.94 35.44 19.13
N ALA A 338 13.11 35.07 20.09
CA ALA A 338 13.35 33.92 20.95
C ALA A 338 11.99 33.30 21.19
N ASP A 339 11.51 32.63 20.16
CA ASP A 339 10.11 32.40 19.89
C ASP A 339 9.67 31.07 20.49
N ARG A 340 8.36 30.93 20.61
CA ARG A 340 7.72 29.68 21.01
C ARG A 340 6.74 29.29 19.93
N ILE A 341 7.05 28.20 19.24
CA ILE A 341 6.28 27.67 18.13
C ILE A 341 5.70 26.32 18.54
N ARG A 342 4.43 26.12 18.21
CA ARG A 342 3.77 24.83 18.31
C ARG A 342 2.93 24.57 17.07
N GLY A 343 3.13 23.42 16.43
CA GLY A 343 2.28 22.93 15.34
C GLY A 343 0.91 22.45 15.85
N ASP A 344 0.94 21.63 16.91
CA ASP A 344 -0.19 20.98 17.58
C ASP A 344 -0.61 19.63 16.93
N THR A 345 -1.51 19.58 15.94
CA THR A 345 -1.90 18.30 15.31
C THR A 345 -1.82 18.36 13.79
N ASP A 346 -1.59 17.21 13.17
CA ASP A 346 -1.32 17.02 11.74
C ASP A 346 0.14 17.38 11.37
N ASP A 347 0.50 17.27 10.09
CA ASP A 347 1.91 17.29 9.65
C ASP A 347 2.39 18.74 9.43
N ASP A 348 3.23 19.26 10.35
CA ASP A 348 3.58 20.68 10.38
C ASP A 348 5.00 20.99 9.87
N ILE A 349 5.23 22.20 9.35
CA ILE A 349 6.55 22.73 8.98
C ILE A 349 6.92 23.92 9.89
N LEU A 350 7.94 23.74 10.72
CA LEU A 350 8.35 24.71 11.74
C LEU A 350 9.73 25.27 11.45
N ASN A 351 9.85 26.59 11.35
CA ASN A 351 11.13 27.31 11.28
C ASN A 351 11.22 28.34 12.40
N GLY A 352 12.13 28.14 13.36
CA GLY A 352 12.37 29.12 14.44
C GLY A 352 12.89 30.45 13.90
N GLY A 353 13.72 30.40 12.86
CA GLY A 353 14.39 31.55 12.28
C GLY A 353 15.66 31.91 13.06
N ALA A 354 15.77 33.18 13.45
CA ALA A 354 16.94 33.73 14.10
C ALA A 354 16.71 33.93 15.61
N GLY A 355 17.32 33.08 16.42
CA GLY A 355 17.57 33.27 17.82
C GLY A 355 17.49 31.97 18.60
N ARG A 356 16.85 31.99 19.77
CA ARG A 356 16.77 30.77 20.59
C ARG A 356 15.33 30.40 20.77
N ASP A 357 14.90 29.50 19.91
CA ASP A 357 13.50 29.18 19.75
C ASP A 357 13.15 27.87 20.46
N ARG A 358 11.88 27.74 20.79
CA ARG A 358 11.29 26.53 21.34
C ARG A 358 10.27 26.02 20.34
N LEU A 359 10.56 24.89 19.74
CA LEU A 359 9.74 24.29 18.70
C LEU A 359 9.14 23.01 19.27
N ALA A 360 7.83 22.85 19.10
CA ALA A 360 7.12 21.61 19.39
C ALA A 360 6.28 21.30 18.15
N GLY A 361 6.52 20.17 17.50
CA GLY A 361 5.76 19.77 16.31
C GLY A 361 4.35 19.42 16.75
N GLY A 362 4.22 18.27 17.41
CA GLY A 362 3.04 17.87 18.12
C GLY A 362 2.70 16.44 17.79
N ALA A 363 1.49 16.21 17.30
CA ALA A 363 1.10 14.91 16.75
C ALA A 363 1.05 15.00 15.22
N GLY A 364 1.84 14.22 14.52
CA GLY A 364 1.97 14.31 13.07
C GLY A 364 3.37 13.87 12.66
N SER A 365 3.67 13.93 11.37
CA SER A 365 5.02 13.82 10.84
C SER A 365 5.59 15.22 10.59
N ASP A 366 6.28 15.76 11.58
CA ASP A 366 6.65 17.18 11.58
C ASP A 366 8.03 17.45 10.96
N VAL A 367 8.20 18.64 10.37
CA VAL A 367 9.44 19.08 9.74
C VAL A 367 10.01 20.29 10.46
N PHE A 368 11.15 20.13 11.12
CA PHE A 368 11.89 21.22 11.76
C PHE A 368 12.98 21.76 10.82
N VAL A 369 12.82 22.99 10.38
CA VAL A 369 13.65 23.62 9.34
C VAL A 369 14.76 24.46 9.97
N PHE A 370 15.98 24.26 9.48
CA PHE A 370 17.16 25.05 9.84
C PHE A 370 17.81 25.65 8.61
N ASP A 371 17.75 26.98 8.48
CA ASP A 371 18.28 27.75 7.35
C ASP A 371 19.39 28.74 7.75
N ALA A 372 19.74 28.80 9.02
CA ALA A 372 20.77 29.68 9.55
C ALA A 372 21.54 29.07 10.73
N LEU A 373 22.83 29.38 10.81
CA LEU A 373 23.71 28.98 11.91
C LEU A 373 24.22 30.21 12.66
N GLY A 374 24.44 30.09 13.98
CA GLY A 374 25.09 31.13 14.75
C GLY A 374 25.24 30.81 16.23
N PRO A 375 26.15 31.48 16.96
CA PRO A 375 26.35 31.24 18.39
C PRO A 375 25.12 31.59 19.25
N ALA A 376 24.26 32.46 18.71
CA ALA A 376 22.97 32.80 19.31
C ALA A 376 21.80 31.99 18.70
N ASN A 377 22.02 31.29 17.58
CA ASN A 377 21.01 30.52 16.86
C ASN A 377 21.06 29.06 17.28
N HIS A 378 20.40 28.72 18.38
CA HIS A 378 20.25 27.32 18.75
C HIS A 378 18.94 27.05 19.44
N ASP A 379 18.19 26.15 18.83
CA ASP A 379 16.80 25.92 19.20
C ASP A 379 16.66 24.73 20.12
N SER A 380 15.50 24.64 20.75
CA SER A 380 15.09 23.54 21.59
C SER A 380 13.87 22.89 20.96
N ILE A 381 14.00 21.62 20.59
CA ILE A 381 12.94 20.81 20.01
C ILE A 381 12.35 19.99 21.16
N GLU A 382 11.13 20.34 21.57
CA GLU A 382 10.55 19.90 22.85
C GLU A 382 9.90 18.50 22.78
N ASP A 383 9.60 17.96 21.59
CA ASP A 383 8.84 16.70 21.43
C ASP A 383 9.23 15.82 20.23
N PHE A 384 10.44 16.00 19.67
CA PHE A 384 10.90 15.24 18.49
C PHE A 384 10.72 13.71 18.63
N ASN A 385 10.05 13.11 17.66
CA ASN A 385 9.80 11.68 17.52
C ASN A 385 10.46 11.13 16.25
N SER A 386 11.51 10.33 16.40
CA SER A 386 12.30 9.76 15.30
C SER A 386 11.58 8.74 14.41
N LEU A 387 10.31 8.43 14.70
CA LEU A 387 9.50 7.56 13.83
C LEU A 387 8.71 8.36 12.80
N ASP A 388 8.43 9.63 13.09
CA ASP A 388 7.49 10.45 12.33
C ASP A 388 8.12 11.79 11.88
N ASP A 389 9.00 12.38 12.69
CA ASP A 389 9.55 13.74 12.47
C ASP A 389 10.89 13.75 11.71
N VAL A 390 11.17 14.87 11.04
CA VAL A 390 12.41 15.08 10.26
C VAL A 390 13.02 16.47 10.49
N PHE A 391 14.35 16.51 10.57
CA PHE A 391 15.13 17.73 10.50
C PHE A 391 15.45 18.09 9.04
N ARG A 392 15.08 19.29 8.61
CA ARG A 392 15.38 19.81 7.27
C ARG A 392 16.46 20.87 7.32
N LEU A 393 17.59 20.60 6.69
CA LEU A 393 18.79 21.44 6.72
C LEU A 393 18.98 22.14 5.37
N ASP A 394 19.08 23.46 5.36
CA ASP A 394 19.40 24.22 4.14
C ASP A 394 20.90 24.11 3.80
N SER A 395 21.22 23.62 2.60
CA SER A 395 22.63 23.44 2.16
C SER A 395 23.43 24.73 2.06
N THR A 396 22.78 25.90 2.03
CA THR A 396 23.46 27.21 2.05
C THR A 396 24.01 27.54 3.44
N ALA A 397 23.37 27.07 4.52
CA ALA A 397 23.85 27.19 5.88
C ALA A 397 24.73 26.00 6.29
N PHE A 398 24.31 24.79 5.94
CA PHE A 398 25.00 23.52 6.23
C PHE A 398 25.96 23.12 5.09
N VAL A 399 26.90 24.02 4.80
CA VAL A 399 27.82 23.91 3.66
C VAL A 399 28.67 22.65 3.74
N GLY A 400 28.68 21.86 2.67
CA GLY A 400 29.47 20.61 2.58
C GLY A 400 28.60 19.36 2.62
N LEU A 401 27.35 19.46 3.06
CA LEU A 401 26.37 18.39 2.91
C LEU A 401 25.82 18.34 1.48
N ALA A 402 25.59 17.11 0.99
CA ALA A 402 24.91 16.90 -0.28
C ALA A 402 23.40 16.95 -0.10
N ALA A 403 22.68 17.55 -1.05
CA ALA A 403 21.21 17.57 -1.05
C ALA A 403 20.62 16.15 -1.14
N GLY A 404 19.49 15.95 -0.47
CA GLY A 404 18.82 14.66 -0.29
C GLY A 404 18.95 14.12 1.15
N PRO A 405 18.64 12.83 1.36
CA PRO A 405 18.81 12.18 2.66
C PRO A 405 20.25 12.27 3.15
N LEU A 406 20.43 12.52 4.44
CA LEU A 406 21.77 12.60 5.03
C LEU A 406 22.49 11.26 4.91
N SER A 407 23.75 11.28 4.46
CA SER A 407 24.59 10.09 4.45
C SER A 407 24.86 9.61 5.87
N ALA A 408 24.78 8.30 6.12
CA ALA A 408 25.15 7.70 7.40
C ALA A 408 26.61 8.00 7.80
N ALA A 409 27.50 8.27 6.84
CA ALA A 409 28.88 8.67 7.11
C ALA A 409 29.01 10.15 7.53
N ALA A 410 27.96 10.96 7.35
CA ALA A 410 27.93 12.36 7.73
C ALA A 410 27.30 12.60 9.12
N PHE A 411 26.84 11.53 9.78
CA PHE A 411 26.17 11.58 11.06
C PHE A 411 26.88 10.72 12.10
N VAL A 412 27.11 11.29 13.29
CA VAL A 412 27.71 10.56 14.41
C VAL A 412 27.01 10.85 15.72
N VAL A 413 26.82 9.79 16.52
CA VAL A 413 26.36 9.90 17.92
C VAL A 413 27.58 9.96 18.83
N ALA A 414 28.01 11.18 19.16
CA ALA A 414 29.23 11.45 19.91
C ALA A 414 29.24 12.87 20.49
N ARG A 415 30.22 13.16 21.36
CA ARG A 415 30.45 14.53 21.87
C ARG A 415 31.20 15.42 20.87
N HIS A 416 31.90 14.81 19.91
CA HIS A 416 32.76 15.44 18.90
C HIS A 416 32.80 14.55 17.64
N SER A 417 33.23 15.10 16.50
CA SER A 417 33.50 14.34 15.27
C SER A 417 34.53 13.23 15.52
N MET A 418 34.32 12.06 14.91
CA MET A 418 35.16 10.87 15.02
C MET A 418 36.06 10.69 13.79
N ASP A 419 35.58 11.10 12.61
CA ASP A 419 36.37 11.21 11.39
C ASP A 419 35.98 12.44 10.55
N ASP A 420 36.77 12.74 9.51
CA ASP A 420 36.64 13.93 8.67
C ASP A 420 35.33 14.01 7.87
N SER A 421 34.48 12.98 7.91
CA SER A 421 33.19 12.93 7.23
C SER A 421 32.04 13.34 8.15
N ASP A 422 32.24 13.36 9.47
CA ASP A 422 31.20 13.61 10.47
C ASP A 422 30.82 15.09 10.52
N HIS A 423 29.77 15.45 9.79
CA HIS A 423 29.28 16.83 9.71
C HIS A 423 28.17 17.12 10.71
N ILE A 424 27.34 16.13 11.07
CA ILE A 424 26.27 16.26 12.06
C ILE A 424 26.61 15.39 13.27
N ILE A 425 26.75 16.04 14.42
CA ILE A 425 27.15 15.42 15.68
C ILE A 425 25.99 15.51 16.66
N TYR A 426 25.51 14.36 17.11
CA TYR A 426 24.48 14.25 18.15
C TYR A 426 25.08 13.77 19.47
N ASP A 427 25.04 14.61 20.51
CA ASP A 427 25.46 14.25 21.86
C ASP A 427 24.27 13.75 22.68
N ALA A 428 24.07 12.43 22.69
CA ALA A 428 22.96 11.77 23.39
C ALA A 428 22.96 11.98 24.92
N GLU A 429 24.05 12.45 25.54
CA GLU A 429 24.06 12.78 26.97
C GLU A 429 23.47 14.16 27.27
N THR A 430 23.53 15.08 26.31
CA THR A 430 23.09 16.47 26.46
C THR A 430 21.87 16.80 25.61
N GLY A 431 21.57 16.00 24.59
CA GLY A 431 20.56 16.26 23.58
C GLY A 431 21.04 17.21 22.47
N ASP A 432 22.30 17.66 22.50
CA ASP A 432 22.79 18.70 21.62
C ASP A 432 23.08 18.17 20.20
N LEU A 433 22.57 18.90 19.20
CA LEU A 433 22.91 18.75 17.79
C LEU A 433 23.89 19.84 17.35
N ARG A 434 25.00 19.42 16.74
CA ARG A 434 26.08 20.31 16.29
C ARG A 434 26.43 20.02 14.85
N PHE A 435 26.78 21.08 14.13
CA PHE A 435 27.28 21.03 12.77
C PHE A 435 28.77 21.33 12.74
N ASP A 436 29.55 20.43 12.16
CA ASP A 436 30.99 20.58 11.92
C ASP A 436 31.26 20.82 10.44
N VAL A 437 31.67 22.05 10.10
CA VAL A 437 31.73 22.51 8.69
C VAL A 437 32.83 21.83 7.88
N ASP A 438 33.97 21.51 8.50
CA ASP A 438 35.08 20.86 7.82
C ASP A 438 35.15 19.35 8.10
N GLY A 439 34.22 18.84 8.93
CA GLY A 439 34.10 17.43 9.35
C GLY A 439 35.29 16.93 10.17
N ALA A 440 36.40 17.66 10.20
CA ALA A 440 37.62 17.30 10.90
C ALA A 440 37.60 17.94 12.29
N GLY A 441 37.97 17.17 13.33
CA GLY A 441 37.97 17.63 14.74
C GLY A 441 38.91 18.81 15.10
N GLY A 442 39.36 19.61 14.12
CA GLY A 442 40.10 20.85 14.27
C GLY A 442 39.24 22.12 14.31
N ALA A 443 38.06 22.16 13.68
CA ALA A 443 37.12 23.29 13.81
C ALA A 443 36.14 23.09 14.99
N ALA A 444 35.61 24.18 15.53
CA ALA A 444 34.63 24.10 16.60
C ALA A 444 33.24 23.90 15.97
N ALA A 445 32.67 22.70 16.14
CA ALA A 445 31.30 22.42 15.74
C ALA A 445 30.31 23.43 16.37
N VAL A 446 29.38 23.93 15.55
CA VAL A 446 28.39 24.93 15.93
C VAL A 446 27.13 24.22 16.39
N LYS A 447 26.71 24.44 17.63
CA LYS A 447 25.39 23.98 18.10
C LYS A 447 24.29 24.75 17.37
N PHE A 448 23.35 24.01 16.79
CA PHE A 448 22.19 24.59 16.08
C PHE A 448 20.84 24.15 16.68
N ALA A 449 20.80 23.01 17.37
CA ALA A 449 19.59 22.55 18.03
C ALA A 449 19.91 21.71 19.27
N ALA A 450 18.88 21.44 20.07
CA ALA A 450 18.87 20.39 21.07
C ALA A 450 17.50 19.71 21.10
N VAL A 451 17.52 18.40 21.26
CA VAL A 451 16.33 17.56 21.48
C VAL A 451 16.28 17.11 22.94
N ASP A 452 15.16 16.51 23.34
CA ASP A 452 14.98 15.93 24.66
C ASP A 452 16.00 14.80 24.95
N LEU A 453 16.34 14.65 26.23
CA LEU A 453 17.31 13.65 26.65
C LEU A 453 16.79 12.23 26.43
N GLY A 454 17.56 11.45 25.67
CA GLY A 454 17.22 10.06 25.36
C GLY A 454 16.49 9.88 24.02
N THR A 455 16.25 10.95 23.25
CA THR A 455 15.83 10.84 21.86
C THR A 455 16.87 10.04 21.07
N LEU A 456 16.41 9.06 20.30
CA LEU A 456 17.27 8.27 19.43
C LEU A 456 17.28 8.94 18.06
N LEU A 457 18.46 9.31 17.57
CA LEU A 457 18.63 9.91 16.26
C LEU A 457 19.59 9.08 15.42
N THR A 458 19.31 9.06 14.13
CA THR A 458 20.04 8.42 13.04
C THR A 458 20.19 9.40 11.90
N SER A 459 20.89 9.02 10.82
CA SER A 459 20.94 9.83 9.60
C SER A 459 19.59 9.96 8.90
N ASP A 460 18.67 9.01 9.11
CA ASP A 460 17.38 8.98 8.41
C ASP A 460 16.43 10.08 8.89
N ASP A 461 16.69 10.63 10.09
CA ASP A 461 15.97 11.77 10.68
C ASP A 461 16.36 13.12 10.05
N PHE A 462 17.27 13.15 9.07
CA PHE A 462 17.80 14.37 8.48
C PHE A 462 17.69 14.39 6.96
N PHE A 463 17.20 15.50 6.42
CA PHE A 463 17.11 15.78 5.00
C PHE A 463 17.74 17.13 4.65
N VAL A 464 18.54 17.17 3.59
CA VAL A 464 19.26 18.38 3.15
C VAL A 464 18.63 18.91 1.86
N LEU A 465 18.32 20.21 1.80
CA LEU A 465 17.75 20.89 0.63
C LEU A 465 18.78 21.60 -0.24
#